data_AF-A0AAQ4DEW6-F1
#
_entry.id   AF-A0AAQ4DEW6-F1
#
_cell.length_a   1.000
_cell.length_b   1.000
_cell.length_c   1.000
_cell.angle_alpha   90.00
_cell.angle_beta   90.00
_cell.angle_gamma   90.00
#
_symmetry.space_group_name_H-M   'P 1'
#
loop_
_entity.id
_entity.type
_entity.pdbx_description
1 polymer ?
#
loop_
_entity_poly.entity_id
_entity_poly.type
_entity_poly.pdbx_seq_one_letter_code
_entity_poly.pdbx_strand_id
1 'polypeptide(L)'
;MAASNPTTERLIRHYPRHPIKCAIIGDSLTKYVHNHFTPSDPEAPCFISYCGASYADIPLLLQYVPSSVNTLIVHVGTVDIARNGSSSSLERLTLLVEEIRQKRPEIKKIGVSLPLPRGPNRRRRGSNQRFVKWFNGQVSKFKTGVRHLCRRKELGPGVRYIDHGFTSLPLWRFLAADGLHTSFEGVGLLAQHFKAELNYPLHRWQPTPFVARSRCPGRRSGDAAASTPPPSIPPPPPPVPERRYNTRKTYAMAAQQAVPEQSN
;
A
#
# COMPACT_ATOMS: atom_id res chain seq x y z
N MET A 1 -19.29 5.35 -10.10
CA MET A 1 -19.37 4.21 -9.17
C MET A 1 -19.38 4.79 -7.76
N ALA A 2 -20.43 4.54 -6.99
CA ALA A 2 -20.54 5.06 -5.62
C ALA A 2 -19.46 4.44 -4.73
N ALA A 3 -18.76 5.27 -3.94
CA ALA A 3 -17.86 4.78 -2.91
C ALA A 3 -18.69 4.08 -1.83
N SER A 4 -18.52 2.77 -1.67
CA SER A 4 -19.13 2.03 -0.57
C SER A 4 -18.53 2.53 0.75
N ASN A 5 -19.37 2.77 1.76
CA ASN A 5 -18.88 3.10 3.11
C ASN A 5 -17.84 2.06 3.55
N PRO A 6 -16.66 2.49 4.05
CA PRO A 6 -15.61 1.56 4.45
C PRO A 6 -16.14 0.66 5.56
N THR A 7 -16.19 -0.65 5.31
CA THR A 7 -16.54 -1.64 6.34
C THR A 7 -15.51 -1.54 7.47
N THR A 8 -15.99 -1.43 8.72
CA THR A 8 -15.18 -1.17 9.92
C THR A 8 -14.00 -2.14 10.06
N GLU A 9 -14.14 -3.38 9.61
CA GLU A 9 -13.11 -4.44 9.68
C GLU A 9 -11.84 -4.15 8.86
N ARG A 10 -11.93 -3.27 7.85
CA ARG A 10 -10.81 -2.96 6.95
C ARG A 10 -10.15 -1.62 7.27
N LEU A 11 -10.75 -0.83 8.15
CA LEU A 11 -10.30 0.49 8.56
C LEU A 11 -9.54 0.39 9.87
N ILE A 12 -8.29 0.86 9.88
CA ILE A 12 -7.45 0.95 11.07
C ILE A 12 -7.13 2.41 11.32
N ARG A 13 -7.30 2.82 12.58
CA ARG A 13 -7.04 4.18 13.04
C ARG A 13 -6.14 4.14 14.26
N HIS A 14 -5.09 4.95 14.24
CA HIS A 14 -4.19 5.13 15.37
C HIS A 14 -4.02 6.62 15.62
N TYR A 15 -4.45 7.07 16.79
CA TYR A 15 -4.37 8.46 17.23
C TYR A 15 -3.43 8.55 18.43
N PRO A 16 -2.36 9.35 18.36
CA PRO A 16 -1.54 9.61 19.53
C PRO A 16 -2.25 10.55 20.51
N ARG A 17 -1.76 10.63 21.75
CA ARG A 17 -2.45 11.29 22.89
C ARG A 17 -2.19 12.81 23.02
N HIS A 18 -1.68 13.44 21.97
CA HIS A 18 -1.33 14.86 21.93
C HIS A 18 -2.06 15.57 20.79
N PRO A 19 -2.05 16.91 20.71
CA PRO A 19 -2.56 17.62 19.54
C PRO A 19 -1.88 17.13 18.25
N ILE A 20 -2.68 16.72 17.27
CA ILE A 20 -2.20 16.04 16.07
C ILE A 20 -2.03 17.06 14.95
N LYS A 21 -0.79 17.26 14.47
CA LYS A 21 -0.48 18.21 13.38
C LYS A 21 -0.33 17.54 12.02
N CYS A 22 -0.04 16.24 12.01
CA CYS A 22 0.21 15.46 10.81
C CYS A 22 -0.62 14.17 10.76
N ALA A 23 -1.01 13.78 9.54
CA ALA A 23 -1.75 12.54 9.29
C ALA A 23 -1.16 11.76 8.12
N ILE A 24 -1.25 10.44 8.19
CA ILE A 24 -0.93 9.54 7.09
C ILE A 24 -2.18 8.71 6.77
N ILE A 25 -2.75 8.92 5.58
CA ILE A 25 -3.79 8.06 5.03
C ILE A 25 -3.12 7.08 4.06
N GLY A 26 -3.42 5.78 4.15
CA GLY A 26 -2.92 4.84 3.15
C GLY A 26 -3.71 3.55 3.00
N ASP A 27 -3.19 2.68 2.14
CA ASP A 27 -3.77 1.37 1.87
C ASP A 27 -3.24 0.29 2.84
N SER A 28 -3.34 -0.99 2.45
CA SER A 28 -2.82 -2.12 3.23
C SER A 28 -1.31 -2.07 3.48
N LEU A 29 -0.54 -1.29 2.72
CA LEU A 29 0.91 -1.14 2.90
C LEU A 29 1.27 -0.29 4.12
N THR A 30 0.38 0.62 4.54
CA THR A 30 0.64 1.48 5.70
C THR A 30 0.11 0.92 7.03
N LYS A 31 -0.61 -0.22 6.97
CA LYS A 31 -1.32 -0.84 8.11
C LYS A 31 -0.48 -0.92 9.39
N TYR A 32 0.80 -1.27 9.28
CA TYR A 32 1.68 -1.51 10.43
C TYR A 32 2.77 -0.44 10.62
N VAL A 33 2.75 0.62 9.81
CA VAL A 33 3.78 1.67 9.87
C VAL A 33 3.75 2.42 11.20
N HIS A 34 2.56 2.58 11.80
CA HIS A 34 2.39 3.26 13.09
C HIS A 34 3.21 2.65 14.23
N ASN A 35 3.52 1.34 14.17
CA ASN A 35 4.35 0.65 15.17
C ASN A 35 5.79 1.18 15.25
N HIS A 36 6.22 1.94 14.24
CA HIS A 36 7.55 2.56 14.21
C HIS A 36 7.56 3.99 14.74
N PHE A 37 6.42 4.53 15.21
CA PHE A 37 6.30 5.86 15.79
C PHE A 37 5.98 5.75 17.28
N THR A 38 6.56 6.62 18.09
CA THR A 38 6.32 6.64 19.53
C THR A 38 5.04 7.42 19.81
N PRO A 39 3.95 6.81 20.35
CA PRO A 39 2.66 7.50 20.49
C PRO A 39 2.65 8.70 21.46
N SER A 40 3.66 8.80 22.33
CA SER A 40 3.86 9.93 23.25
C SER A 40 4.68 11.06 22.64
N ASP A 41 5.24 10.88 21.44
CA ASP A 41 6.02 11.91 20.76
C ASP A 41 5.08 12.92 20.11
N PRO A 42 5.12 14.21 20.46
CA PRO A 42 4.23 15.25 19.91
C PRO A 42 4.23 15.36 18.38
N GLU A 43 5.28 14.86 17.71
CA GLU A 43 5.41 14.88 16.25
C GLU A 43 4.89 13.59 15.59
N ALA A 44 4.35 12.64 16.36
CA ALA A 44 3.79 11.41 15.82
C ALA A 44 2.51 11.70 15.00
N PRO A 45 2.41 11.19 13.75
CA PRO A 45 1.21 11.38 12.97
C PRO A 45 0.08 10.48 13.46
N CYS A 46 -1.16 10.88 13.18
CA CYS A 46 -2.24 9.91 13.17
C CYS A 46 -2.19 9.06 11.90
N PHE A 47 -2.58 7.79 12.03
CA PHE A 47 -2.60 6.85 10.92
C PHE A 47 -4.03 6.43 10.63
N ILE A 48 -4.41 6.47 9.36
CA ILE A 48 -5.70 5.98 8.85
C ILE A 48 -5.38 5.05 7.67
N SER A 49 -5.50 3.75 7.90
CA SER A 49 -5.22 2.75 6.87
C SER A 49 -6.50 2.02 6.48
N TYR A 50 -6.78 1.94 5.18
CA TYR A 50 -7.91 1.17 4.66
C TYR A 50 -7.42 0.16 3.62
N CYS A 51 -7.57 -1.14 3.92
CA CYS A 51 -7.03 -2.19 3.06
C CYS A 51 -7.62 -2.11 1.65
N GLY A 52 -6.78 -1.93 0.63
CA GLY A 52 -7.22 -1.80 -0.77
C GLY A 52 -7.81 -0.44 -1.14
N ALA A 53 -7.52 0.60 -0.36
CA ALA A 53 -7.86 1.98 -0.69
C ALA A 53 -7.32 2.42 -2.06
N SER A 54 -8.12 3.23 -2.72
CA SER A 54 -7.86 3.95 -3.95
C SER A 54 -8.05 5.45 -3.74
N TYR A 55 -7.76 6.26 -4.76
CA TYR A 55 -8.00 7.70 -4.68
C TYR A 55 -9.45 8.06 -4.35
N ALA A 56 -10.42 7.29 -4.84
CA ALA A 56 -11.85 7.51 -4.60
C ALA A 56 -12.27 7.31 -3.13
N ASP A 57 -11.47 6.60 -2.33
CA ASP A 57 -11.77 6.35 -0.92
C ASP A 57 -11.29 7.49 -0.01
N ILE A 58 -10.30 8.25 -0.44
CA ILE A 58 -9.66 9.29 0.38
C ILE A 58 -10.65 10.35 0.88
N PRO A 59 -11.59 10.88 0.07
CA PRO A 59 -12.51 11.90 0.55
C PRO A 59 -13.38 11.45 1.72
N LEU A 60 -13.75 10.16 1.77
CA LEU A 60 -14.43 9.58 2.92
C LEU A 60 -13.49 9.41 4.11
N LEU A 61 -12.24 8.98 3.87
CA LEU A 61 -11.25 8.81 4.93
C LEU A 61 -10.81 10.12 5.59
N LEU A 62 -10.95 11.26 4.90
CA LEU A 62 -10.69 12.58 5.46
C LEU A 62 -11.57 12.88 6.68
N GLN A 63 -12.75 12.27 6.82
CA GLN A 63 -13.62 12.47 8.00
C GLN A 63 -12.97 11.98 9.31
N TYR A 64 -11.97 11.11 9.21
CA TYR A 64 -11.24 10.57 10.35
C TYR A 64 -9.97 11.36 10.68
N VAL A 65 -9.57 12.32 9.84
CA VAL A 65 -8.42 13.18 10.08
C VAL A 65 -8.83 14.31 11.05
N PRO A 66 -8.15 14.51 12.19
CA PRO A 66 -8.46 15.62 13.10
C PRO A 66 -8.37 16.99 12.42
N SER A 67 -9.20 17.96 12.82
CA SER A 67 -9.19 19.32 12.28
C SER A 67 -7.91 20.11 12.58
N SER A 68 -7.11 19.67 13.56
CA SER A 68 -5.81 20.27 13.88
C SER A 68 -4.69 19.90 12.88
N VAL A 69 -4.94 18.96 11.97
CA VAL A 69 -3.93 18.48 11.00
C VAL A 69 -3.72 19.52 9.91
N ASN A 70 -2.47 19.96 9.74
CA ASN A 70 -2.06 20.88 8.67
C ASN A 70 -1.16 20.20 7.61
N THR A 71 -0.68 18.99 7.89
CA THR A 71 0.19 18.21 7.02
C THR A 71 -0.40 16.81 6.80
N LEU A 72 -0.66 16.45 5.55
CA LEU A 72 -1.23 15.16 5.17
C LEU A 72 -0.29 14.41 4.24
N ILE A 73 0.00 13.15 4.53
CA ILE A 73 0.61 12.23 3.56
C ILE A 73 -0.45 11.24 3.10
N VAL A 74 -0.54 11.04 1.79
CA VAL A 74 -1.44 10.07 1.17
C VAL A 74 -0.60 8.99 0.49
N HIS A 75 -0.69 7.75 0.97
CA HIS A 75 -0.05 6.55 0.40
C HIS A 75 -1.11 5.59 -0.14
N VAL A 76 -1.65 5.92 -1.31
CA VAL A 76 -2.56 5.04 -2.08
C VAL A 76 -2.18 5.13 -3.56
N GLY A 77 -2.94 4.46 -4.43
CA GLY A 77 -2.74 4.50 -5.89
C GLY A 77 -2.24 3.18 -6.48
N THR A 78 -1.82 2.23 -5.65
CA THR A 78 -1.52 0.85 -6.09
C THR A 78 -2.73 0.24 -6.80
N VAL A 79 -3.93 0.43 -6.25
CA VAL A 79 -5.19 -0.05 -6.83
C VAL A 79 -5.56 0.71 -8.10
N ASP A 80 -5.41 2.03 -8.11
CA ASP A 80 -5.71 2.87 -9.27
C ASP A 80 -4.84 2.51 -10.47
N ILE A 81 -3.52 2.36 -10.28
CA ILE A 81 -2.60 1.97 -11.34
C ILE A 81 -2.91 0.55 -11.83
N ALA A 82 -3.21 -0.38 -10.91
CA ALA A 82 -3.53 -1.75 -11.28
C ALA A 82 -4.81 -1.87 -12.13
N ARG A 83 -5.77 -0.95 -11.95
CA ARG A 83 -7.05 -0.93 -12.66
C ARG A 83 -7.00 -0.10 -13.95
N ASN A 84 -6.34 1.05 -13.91
CA ASN A 84 -6.50 2.10 -14.93
C ASN A 84 -5.19 2.46 -15.66
N GLY A 85 -4.03 1.96 -15.20
CA GLY A 85 -2.72 2.38 -15.72
C GLY A 85 -2.32 3.79 -15.27
N SER A 86 -1.20 4.30 -15.79
CA SER A 86 -0.56 5.52 -15.28
C SER A 86 -1.34 6.80 -15.61
N SER A 87 -1.80 6.98 -16.85
CA SER A 87 -2.39 8.26 -17.31
C SER A 87 -3.67 8.60 -16.54
N SER A 88 -4.64 7.68 -16.53
CA SER A 88 -5.89 7.88 -15.77
C SER A 88 -5.65 7.96 -14.26
N SER A 89 -4.60 7.34 -13.74
CA SER A 89 -4.23 7.48 -12.32
C SER A 89 -3.66 8.86 -12.00
N LEU A 90 -2.95 9.50 -12.94
CA LEU A 90 -2.46 10.87 -12.77
C LEU A 90 -3.61 11.87 -12.75
N GLU A 91 -4.56 11.76 -13.67
CA GLU A 91 -5.77 12.60 -13.69
C GLU A 91 -6.54 12.49 -12.38
N ARG A 92 -6.76 11.27 -11.90
CA ARG A 92 -7.44 11.01 -10.62
C ARG A 92 -6.67 11.56 -9.41
N LEU A 93 -5.34 11.51 -9.44
CA LEU A 93 -4.52 12.13 -8.39
C LEU A 93 -4.73 13.64 -8.37
N THR A 94 -4.74 14.31 -9.53
CA THR A 94 -4.96 15.75 -9.62
C THR A 94 -6.31 16.13 -9.02
N LEU A 95 -7.39 15.45 -9.43
CA LEU A 95 -8.73 15.65 -8.88
C LEU A 95 -8.78 15.40 -7.37
N LEU A 96 -8.10 14.36 -6.89
CA LEU A 96 -8.02 14.07 -5.46
C LEU A 96 -7.36 15.21 -4.67
N VAL A 97 -6.26 15.78 -5.17
CA VAL A 97 -5.58 16.89 -4.49
C VAL A 97 -6.47 18.12 -4.41
N GLU A 98 -7.23 18.41 -5.46
CA GLU A 98 -8.23 19.48 -5.47
C GLU A 98 -9.34 19.23 -4.45
N GLU A 99 -9.87 18.01 -4.41
CA GLU A 99 -10.92 17.63 -3.47
C GLU A 99 -10.44 17.68 -2.00
N ILE A 100 -9.20 17.27 -1.72
CA ILE A 100 -8.59 17.41 -0.38
C ILE A 100 -8.57 18.90 0.02
N ARG A 101 -8.14 19.79 -0.87
CA ARG A 101 -8.10 21.23 -0.57
C ARG A 101 -9.47 21.85 -0.33
N GLN A 102 -10.46 21.43 -1.12
CA GLN A 102 -11.83 21.90 -0.96
C GLN A 102 -12.44 21.44 0.36
N LYS A 103 -12.27 20.15 0.70
CA LYS A 103 -12.86 19.55 1.91
C LYS A 103 -12.11 19.90 3.19
N ARG A 104 -10.79 20.11 3.11
CA ARG A 104 -9.88 20.28 4.25
C ARG A 104 -8.89 21.43 4.01
N PRO A 105 -9.38 22.68 3.88
CA PRO A 105 -8.55 23.84 3.56
C PRO A 105 -7.47 24.17 4.61
N GLU A 106 -7.60 23.66 5.83
CA GLU A 106 -6.59 23.76 6.88
C GLU A 106 -5.32 22.93 6.60
N ILE A 107 -5.41 21.92 5.72
CA ILE A 107 -4.26 21.11 5.29
C ILE A 107 -3.46 21.94 4.28
N LYS A 108 -2.32 22.46 4.74
CA LYS A 108 -1.43 23.32 3.95
C LYS A 108 -0.33 22.55 3.22
N LYS A 109 0.04 21.38 3.74
CA LYS A 109 1.11 20.53 3.17
C LYS A 109 0.55 19.17 2.82
N ILE A 110 0.71 18.75 1.56
CA ILE A 110 0.27 17.44 1.07
C ILE A 110 1.48 16.69 0.50
N GLY A 111 1.78 15.53 1.08
CA GLY A 111 2.76 14.58 0.56
C GLY A 111 2.07 13.46 -0.22
N VAL A 112 2.28 13.40 -1.53
CA VAL A 112 1.84 12.28 -2.37
C VAL A 112 2.91 11.20 -2.32
N SER A 113 2.65 10.15 -1.54
CA SER A 113 3.55 9.02 -1.43
C SER A 113 3.36 8.08 -2.60
N LEU A 114 4.44 7.89 -3.38
CA LEU A 114 4.37 7.21 -4.66
C LEU A 114 4.23 5.68 -4.47
N PRO A 115 3.39 5.01 -5.28
CA PRO A 115 3.21 3.57 -5.21
C PRO A 115 4.52 2.79 -5.30
N LEU A 116 4.63 1.75 -4.48
CA LEU A 116 5.79 0.87 -4.44
C LEU A 116 5.78 -0.11 -5.62
N PRO A 117 6.96 -0.55 -6.11
CA PRO A 117 7.02 -1.66 -7.04
C PRO A 117 6.48 -2.93 -6.39
N ARG A 118 5.94 -3.82 -7.20
CA ARG A 118 5.41 -5.11 -6.74
C ARG A 118 6.14 -6.28 -7.36
N GLY A 119 6.24 -7.37 -6.62
CA GLY A 119 6.75 -8.66 -7.07
C GLY A 119 5.65 -9.62 -7.52
N PRO A 120 6.04 -10.82 -7.98
CA PRO A 120 5.10 -11.91 -8.22
C PRO A 120 4.30 -12.21 -6.96
N ASN A 121 2.97 -12.21 -7.07
CA ASN A 121 2.10 -12.40 -5.92
C ASN A 121 1.98 -13.89 -5.61
N ARG A 122 2.60 -14.32 -4.51
CA ARG A 122 2.64 -15.74 -4.11
C ARG A 122 1.29 -16.31 -3.70
N ARG A 123 0.29 -15.45 -3.43
CA ARG A 123 -1.08 -15.88 -3.03
C ARG A 123 -1.98 -16.24 -4.20
N ARG A 124 -1.60 -15.92 -5.44
CA ARG A 124 -2.38 -16.31 -6.63
C ARG A 124 -1.88 -17.66 -7.15
N ARG A 125 -2.81 -18.58 -7.41
CA ARG A 125 -2.53 -19.87 -8.08
C ARG A 125 -2.25 -19.59 -9.57
N GLY A 126 -1.02 -19.20 -9.90
CA GLY A 126 -0.58 -18.94 -11.28
C GLY A 126 0.47 -17.84 -11.40
N SER A 127 1.31 -17.93 -12.44
CA SER A 127 2.34 -16.92 -12.72
C SER A 127 1.71 -15.59 -13.12
N ASN A 128 1.87 -14.54 -12.31
CA ASN A 128 1.43 -13.18 -12.62
C ASN A 128 2.55 -12.27 -13.15
N GLN A 129 3.66 -12.85 -13.65
CA GLN A 129 4.85 -12.10 -14.05
C GLN A 129 4.58 -11.05 -15.13
N ARG A 130 3.75 -11.35 -16.14
CA ARG A 130 3.38 -10.38 -17.19
C ARG A 130 2.70 -9.15 -16.61
N PHE A 131 1.74 -9.38 -15.70
CA PHE A 131 1.05 -8.30 -15.00
C PHE A 131 2.02 -7.50 -14.13
N VAL A 132 2.95 -8.16 -13.41
CA VAL A 132 3.95 -7.47 -12.59
C VAL A 132 4.86 -6.58 -13.43
N LYS A 133 5.37 -7.09 -14.56
CA LYS A 133 6.19 -6.31 -15.50
C LYS A 133 5.42 -5.10 -16.02
N TRP A 134 4.18 -5.30 -16.46
CA TRP A 134 3.31 -4.22 -16.91
C TRP A 134 3.09 -3.19 -15.80
N PHE A 135 2.68 -3.63 -14.60
CA PHE A 135 2.36 -2.78 -13.47
C PHE A 135 3.56 -1.94 -13.06
N ASN A 136 4.74 -2.54 -12.90
CA ASN A 136 5.96 -1.80 -12.53
C ASN A 136 6.35 -0.79 -13.63
N GLY A 137 6.11 -1.09 -14.91
CA GLY A 137 6.23 -0.12 -15.99
C GLY A 137 5.26 1.05 -15.86
N GLN A 138 4.00 0.79 -15.48
CA GLN A 138 3.01 1.84 -15.22
C GLN A 138 3.37 2.68 -13.98
N VAL A 139 3.86 2.04 -12.90
CA VAL A 139 4.37 2.75 -11.72
C VAL A 139 5.50 3.70 -12.12
N SER A 140 6.48 3.24 -12.92
CA SER A 140 7.57 4.10 -13.38
C SER A 140 7.06 5.32 -14.16
N LYS A 141 6.13 5.12 -15.09
CA LYS A 141 5.51 6.23 -15.86
C LYS A 141 4.75 7.19 -14.95
N PHE A 142 3.96 6.64 -14.02
CA PHE A 142 3.20 7.42 -13.04
C PHE A 142 4.14 8.27 -12.17
N LYS A 143 5.21 7.69 -11.61
CA LYS A 143 6.21 8.42 -10.80
C LYS A 143 6.83 9.60 -11.56
N THR A 144 7.21 9.37 -12.82
CA THR A 144 7.72 10.44 -13.70
C THR A 144 6.69 11.54 -13.91
N GLY A 145 5.43 11.17 -14.15
CA GLY A 145 4.31 12.11 -14.29
C GLY A 145 4.08 12.96 -13.03
N VAL A 146 3.99 12.35 -11.85
CA VAL A 146 3.82 13.09 -10.59
C VAL A 146 4.98 14.03 -10.34
N ARG A 147 6.22 13.59 -10.60
CA ARG A 147 7.41 14.44 -10.49
C ARG A 147 7.30 15.68 -11.40
N HIS A 148 6.83 15.51 -12.63
CA HIS A 148 6.61 16.61 -13.56
C HIS A 148 5.54 17.59 -13.07
N LEU A 149 4.38 17.08 -12.65
CA LEU A 149 3.29 17.89 -12.12
C LEU A 149 3.72 18.69 -10.89
N CYS A 150 4.46 18.08 -9.96
CA CYS A 150 5.00 18.77 -8.79
C CYS A 150 6.02 19.86 -9.17
N ARG A 151 6.95 19.57 -10.09
CA ARG A 151 7.96 20.56 -10.55
C ARG A 151 7.32 21.77 -11.22
N ARG A 152 6.28 21.55 -12.01
CA ARG A 152 5.51 22.61 -12.69
C ARG A 152 4.46 23.25 -11.78
N LYS A 153 4.34 22.80 -10.52
CA LYS A 153 3.33 23.25 -9.55
C LYS A 153 1.88 23.08 -10.03
N GLU A 154 1.63 22.11 -10.91
CA GLU A 154 0.29 21.82 -11.44
C GLU A 154 -0.63 21.16 -10.41
N LEU A 155 -0.07 20.45 -9.43
CA LEU A 155 -0.83 20.00 -8.25
C LEU A 155 -1.08 21.15 -7.26
N GLY A 156 -0.57 22.35 -7.53
CA GLY A 156 -0.70 23.56 -6.72
C GLY A 156 0.26 23.66 -5.52
N PRO A 157 0.18 24.73 -4.73
CA PRO A 157 1.13 25.02 -3.67
C PRO A 157 1.06 24.01 -2.50
N GLY A 158 2.21 23.79 -1.86
CA GLY A 158 2.31 22.92 -0.69
C GLY A 158 2.22 21.41 -0.98
N VAL A 159 2.14 21.01 -2.26
CA VAL A 159 2.12 19.60 -2.67
C VAL A 159 3.53 19.16 -3.06
N ARG A 160 3.96 18.04 -2.50
CA ARG A 160 5.22 17.36 -2.86
C ARG A 160 4.96 15.89 -3.12
N TYR A 161 5.88 15.25 -3.84
CA TYR A 161 5.89 13.79 -3.97
C TYR A 161 6.93 13.18 -3.04
N ILE A 162 6.68 11.96 -2.58
CA ILE A 162 7.60 11.16 -1.76
C ILE A 162 7.93 9.92 -2.58
N ASP A 163 9.15 9.87 -3.13
CA ASP A 163 9.66 8.69 -3.82
C ASP A 163 10.51 7.86 -2.85
N HIS A 164 10.08 6.64 -2.60
CA HIS A 164 10.78 5.77 -1.67
C HIS A 164 12.05 5.15 -2.24
N GLY A 165 12.32 5.26 -3.54
CA GLY A 165 13.54 4.69 -4.13
C GLY A 165 13.62 3.16 -4.08
N PHE A 166 12.54 2.45 -3.72
CA PHE A 166 12.55 0.99 -3.59
C PHE A 166 12.95 0.28 -4.90
N THR A 167 12.71 0.91 -6.06
CA THR A 167 13.07 0.37 -7.37
C THR A 167 14.58 0.30 -7.63
N SER A 168 15.40 1.10 -6.93
CA SER A 168 16.86 1.06 -7.06
C SER A 168 17.53 0.15 -6.04
N LEU A 169 16.77 -0.48 -5.14
CA LEU A 169 17.31 -1.40 -4.14
C LEU A 169 17.48 -2.80 -4.75
N PRO A 170 18.70 -3.38 -4.75
CA PRO A 170 18.95 -4.73 -5.29
C PRO A 170 18.07 -5.81 -4.66
N LEU A 171 17.61 -5.58 -3.43
CA LEU A 171 16.87 -6.52 -2.59
C LEU A 171 15.40 -6.17 -2.41
N TRP A 172 14.82 -5.28 -3.23
CA TRP A 172 13.42 -4.84 -3.05
C TRP A 172 12.40 -5.98 -2.99
N ARG A 173 12.70 -7.13 -3.62
CA ARG A 173 11.85 -8.33 -3.58
C ARG A 173 11.74 -8.92 -2.17
N PHE A 174 12.72 -8.70 -1.30
CA PHE A 174 12.72 -9.11 0.11
C PHE A 174 11.98 -8.11 1.01
N LEU A 175 11.76 -6.89 0.51
CA LEU A 175 10.93 -5.89 1.17
C LEU A 175 9.43 -6.18 1.00
N ALA A 176 9.05 -7.21 0.24
CA ALA A 176 7.67 -7.65 0.07
C ALA A 176 7.47 -9.08 0.61
N ALA A 177 6.54 -9.25 1.56
CA ALA A 177 6.23 -10.55 2.17
C ALA A 177 5.57 -11.53 1.20
N ASP A 178 4.63 -11.05 0.39
CA ASP A 178 3.88 -11.87 -0.57
C ASP A 178 4.03 -11.39 -2.02
N GLY A 179 4.92 -10.43 -2.27
CA GLY A 179 5.10 -9.76 -3.55
C GLY A 179 4.16 -8.57 -3.80
N LEU A 180 3.23 -8.27 -2.87
CA LEU A 180 2.46 -7.02 -2.89
C LEU A 180 2.68 -6.25 -1.59
N HIS A 181 2.43 -6.90 -0.45
CA HIS A 181 2.52 -6.29 0.87
C HIS A 181 3.96 -6.25 1.36
N THR A 182 4.32 -5.19 2.07
CA THR A 182 5.64 -5.03 2.66
C THR A 182 5.93 -6.12 3.69
N SER A 183 7.18 -6.60 3.73
CA SER A 183 7.71 -7.41 4.83
C SER A 183 7.94 -6.54 6.06
N PHE A 184 8.30 -7.13 7.19
CA PHE A 184 8.67 -6.38 8.40
C PHE A 184 9.75 -5.32 8.11
N GLU A 185 10.80 -5.69 7.39
CA GLU A 185 11.86 -4.77 6.94
C GLU A 185 11.32 -3.68 6.01
N GLY A 186 10.42 -4.05 5.08
CA GLY A 186 9.78 -3.11 4.17
C GLY A 186 8.92 -2.07 4.89
N VAL A 187 8.20 -2.47 5.95
CA VAL A 187 7.43 -1.55 6.81
C VAL A 187 8.37 -0.59 7.54
N GLY A 188 9.45 -1.10 8.12
CA GLY A 188 10.45 -0.27 8.81
C GLY A 188 11.09 0.77 7.90
N LEU A 189 11.47 0.37 6.68
CA LEU A 189 12.04 1.30 5.70
C LEU A 189 11.01 2.34 5.23
N LEU A 190 9.77 1.92 4.97
CA LEU A 190 8.68 2.85 4.63
C LEU A 190 8.45 3.88 5.75
N ALA A 191 8.47 3.44 7.01
CA ALA A 191 8.37 4.32 8.18
C ALA A 191 9.53 5.32 8.27
N GLN A 192 10.77 4.88 8.01
CA GLN A 192 11.94 5.78 7.99
C GLN A 192 11.78 6.89 6.94
N HIS A 193 11.26 6.57 5.76
CA HIS A 193 11.00 7.57 4.74
C HIS A 193 9.92 8.57 5.17
N PHE A 194 8.83 8.11 5.79
CA PHE A 194 7.84 9.05 6.33
C PHE A 194 8.39 9.91 7.47
N LYS A 195 9.24 9.36 8.34
CA LYS A 195 9.93 10.15 9.38
C LYS A 195 10.79 11.25 8.77
N ALA A 196 11.60 10.92 7.75
CA ALA A 196 12.42 11.90 7.04
C ALA A 196 11.55 13.00 6.42
N GLU A 197 10.44 12.64 5.76
CA GLU A 197 9.53 13.62 5.17
C GLU A 197 8.86 14.52 6.20
N LEU A 198 8.54 13.98 7.37
CA LEU A 198 7.93 14.74 8.47
C LEU A 198 8.94 15.50 9.34
N ASN A 199 10.25 15.45 9.03
CA ASN A 199 11.33 15.94 9.89
C ASN A 199 11.25 15.38 11.33
N TYR A 200 10.80 14.14 11.45
CA TYR A 200 10.57 13.48 12.73
C TYR A 200 11.92 13.22 13.44
N PRO A 201 12.10 13.64 14.71
CA PRO A 201 13.39 13.59 15.39
C PRO A 201 13.90 12.15 15.50
N LEU A 202 15.04 11.88 14.84
CA LEU A 202 15.66 10.55 14.81
C LEU A 202 16.35 10.17 16.14
N HIS A 203 16.60 11.15 17.02
CA HIS A 203 17.39 11.00 18.25
C HIS A 203 16.75 10.12 19.35
N ARG A 204 15.51 9.66 19.15
CA ARG A 204 14.78 8.83 20.12
C ARG A 204 14.52 7.40 19.65
N TRP A 205 15.04 7.03 18.49
CA TRP A 205 14.96 5.67 17.98
C TRP A 205 16.36 5.05 18.03
N GLN A 206 16.59 4.16 18.99
CA GLN A 206 17.66 3.20 18.85
C GLN A 206 17.17 2.14 17.86
N PRO A 207 17.83 1.95 16.69
CA PRO A 207 17.70 0.68 16.01
C PRO A 207 18.14 -0.36 17.05
N THR A 208 17.26 -1.30 17.42
CA THR A 208 17.79 -2.56 17.95
C THR A 208 18.74 -3.08 16.88
N PRO A 209 20.06 -3.17 17.16
CA PRO A 209 20.99 -3.68 16.17
C PRO A 209 20.56 -5.11 15.85
N PHE A 210 20.14 -5.33 14.60
CA PHE A 210 19.96 -6.68 14.12
C PHE A 210 21.35 -7.29 14.03
N VAL A 211 21.69 -8.16 14.98
CA VAL A 211 22.79 -9.09 14.81
C VAL A 211 22.40 -9.97 13.63
N ALA A 212 22.99 -9.74 12.47
CA ALA A 212 23.02 -10.69 11.39
C ALA A 212 23.71 -11.97 11.90
N ARG A 213 22.99 -12.82 12.62
CA ARG A 213 23.38 -14.21 12.81
C ARG A 213 23.08 -14.92 11.50
N SER A 214 23.96 -14.68 10.54
CA SER A 214 24.39 -15.73 9.63
C SER A 214 24.96 -16.85 10.49
N ARG A 215 24.12 -17.81 10.86
CA ARG A 215 24.53 -19.17 11.20
C ARG A 215 23.49 -20.10 10.61
N CYS A 216 23.71 -20.46 9.36
CA CYS A 216 23.37 -21.81 8.90
C CYS A 216 23.90 -22.80 9.96
N PRO A 217 23.10 -23.74 10.47
CA PRO A 217 23.63 -24.82 11.28
C PRO A 217 24.65 -25.57 10.44
N GLY A 218 25.85 -25.71 10.99
CA GLY A 218 26.99 -26.32 10.33
C GLY A 218 26.66 -27.68 9.74
N ARG A 219 26.95 -27.80 8.44
CA ARG A 219 27.27 -29.06 7.80
C ARG A 219 28.55 -29.56 8.47
N ARG A 220 28.46 -30.60 9.31
CA ARG A 220 29.65 -31.33 9.75
C ARG A 220 30.24 -32.02 8.52
N SER A 221 31.48 -31.68 8.21
CA SER A 221 32.35 -32.43 7.33
C SER A 221 32.86 -33.64 8.10
N GLY A 222 32.75 -34.84 7.52
CA GLY A 222 33.32 -36.07 8.05
C GLY A 222 32.37 -37.24 7.93
N ASP A 223 32.31 -37.86 6.75
CA ASP A 223 32.71 -39.26 6.55
C ASP A 223 32.17 -39.83 5.23
N ALA A 224 33.02 -40.59 4.56
CA ALA A 224 32.82 -41.20 3.26
C ALA A 224 31.74 -42.30 3.31
N ALA A 225 30.90 -42.39 2.28
CA ALA A 225 30.53 -43.63 1.60
C ALA A 225 29.48 -43.42 0.49
N ALA A 226 29.68 -44.16 -0.60
CA ALA A 226 28.70 -44.68 -1.54
C ALA A 226 27.95 -43.72 -2.49
N SER A 227 28.47 -43.67 -3.71
CA SER A 227 27.80 -43.30 -4.96
C SER A 227 26.47 -44.04 -5.13
N THR A 228 25.36 -43.32 -5.19
CA THR A 228 24.07 -43.82 -5.71
C THR A 228 23.54 -42.81 -6.73
N PRO A 229 23.17 -43.23 -7.95
CA PRO A 229 22.60 -42.32 -8.93
C PRO A 229 21.19 -41.88 -8.51
N PRO A 230 20.74 -40.66 -8.88
CA PRO A 230 19.43 -40.16 -8.51
C PRO A 230 18.30 -40.97 -9.19
N PRO A 231 17.15 -41.15 -8.53
CA PRO A 231 16.02 -41.86 -9.11
C PRO A 231 15.40 -41.09 -10.27
N SER A 232 14.99 -41.84 -11.30
CA SER A 232 14.30 -41.38 -12.49
C SER A 232 13.00 -40.64 -12.14
N ILE A 233 12.86 -39.41 -12.62
CA ILE A 233 11.63 -38.61 -12.47
C ILE A 233 10.54 -39.22 -13.37
N PRO A 234 9.36 -39.62 -12.85
CA PRO A 234 8.25 -40.07 -13.69
C PRO A 234 7.66 -38.89 -14.49
N PRO A 235 7.18 -39.13 -15.72
CA PRO A 235 6.58 -38.08 -16.55
C PRO A 235 5.29 -37.52 -15.94
N PRO A 236 4.95 -36.25 -16.21
CA PRO A 236 3.76 -35.62 -15.66
C PRO A 236 2.48 -36.29 -16.19
N PRO A 237 1.40 -36.33 -15.38
CA PRO A 237 0.12 -36.86 -15.81
C PRO A 237 -0.51 -36.00 -16.92
N PRO A 238 -1.37 -36.59 -17.78
CA PRO A 238 -2.03 -35.86 -18.85
C PRO A 238 -2.98 -34.78 -18.31
N PRO A 239 -3.22 -33.69 -19.08
CA PRO A 239 -4.09 -32.61 -18.66
C PRO A 239 -5.55 -33.07 -18.51
N VAL A 240 -6.15 -32.72 -17.38
CA VAL A 240 -7.58 -32.93 -17.09
C VAL A 240 -8.41 -31.93 -17.91
N PRO A 241 -9.50 -32.36 -18.59
CA PRO A 241 -10.31 -31.46 -19.40
C PRO A 241 -11.03 -30.38 -18.56
N GLU A 242 -10.94 -29.13 -19.02
CA GLU A 242 -11.54 -27.95 -18.40
C GLU A 242 -13.07 -28.06 -18.33
N ARG A 243 -13.63 -28.15 -17.12
CA ARG A 243 -15.04 -27.84 -16.88
C ARG A 243 -15.25 -26.33 -16.91
N ARG A 244 -15.91 -25.84 -17.96
CA ARG A 244 -16.40 -24.46 -18.06
C ARG A 244 -17.45 -24.21 -16.97
N TYR A 245 -17.14 -23.39 -15.97
CA TYR A 245 -18.14 -22.85 -15.06
C TYR A 245 -18.75 -21.56 -15.64
N ASN A 246 -20.03 -21.63 -15.96
CA ASN A 246 -20.84 -20.56 -16.52
C ASN A 246 -21.43 -19.73 -15.36
N THR A 247 -20.75 -18.67 -14.92
CA THR A 247 -21.27 -17.76 -13.88
C THR A 247 -22.10 -16.63 -14.51
N ARG A 248 -23.33 -16.96 -14.92
CA ARG A 248 -24.43 -16.01 -15.12
C ARG A 248 -25.70 -16.61 -14.53
N LYS A 249 -25.96 -16.31 -13.26
CA LYS A 249 -27.27 -16.27 -12.58
C LYS A 249 -27.04 -16.39 -11.08
N THR A 250 -27.00 -15.25 -10.39
CA THR A 250 -27.41 -15.07 -8.99
C THR A 250 -27.16 -13.62 -8.63
N TYR A 251 -28.07 -12.72 -9.03
CA TYR A 251 -28.40 -11.44 -8.37
C TYR A 251 -29.62 -10.86 -9.09
N ALA A 252 -30.73 -11.58 -8.97
CA ALA A 252 -32.06 -11.08 -9.30
C ALA A 252 -32.99 -11.90 -8.41
N MET A 253 -33.10 -11.50 -7.13
CA MET A 253 -34.08 -11.90 -6.10
C MET A 253 -33.60 -11.37 -4.74
N ALA A 254 -33.48 -10.04 -4.61
CA ALA A 254 -33.28 -9.36 -3.32
C ALA A 254 -33.63 -7.87 -3.45
N ALA A 255 -34.78 -7.58 -4.06
CA ALA A 255 -35.32 -6.23 -4.14
C ALA A 255 -36.84 -6.32 -4.30
N GLN A 256 -37.52 -6.79 -3.26
CA GLN A 256 -38.93 -6.52 -3.02
C GLN A 256 -39.23 -6.88 -1.57
N GLN A 257 -40.03 -6.04 -0.93
CA GLN A 257 -40.52 -6.09 0.45
C GLN A 257 -39.63 -5.45 1.51
N ALA A 258 -39.72 -4.13 1.61
CA ALA A 258 -39.95 -3.43 2.89
C ALA A 258 -40.37 -1.99 2.62
N VAL A 259 -41.67 -1.73 2.57
CA VAL A 259 -42.25 -0.41 2.84
C VAL A 259 -43.39 -0.64 3.83
N PRO A 260 -43.30 -0.15 5.07
CA PRO A 260 -44.47 0.14 5.87
C PRO A 260 -44.71 1.65 5.82
N GLU A 261 -45.91 2.08 5.44
CA GLU A 261 -46.45 3.32 5.99
C GLU A 261 -47.97 3.31 5.94
N GLN A 262 -48.53 3.53 7.13
CA GLN A 262 -49.93 3.77 7.42
C GLN A 262 -50.33 5.13 6.84
N SER A 263 -51.60 5.29 6.47
CA SER A 263 -52.56 6.30 6.99
C SER A 263 -53.63 6.69 5.97
N ASN A 264 -54.82 6.11 6.16
CA ASN A 264 -56.19 6.68 6.16
C ASN A 264 -57.20 5.62 5.73
#